data_AF-A0A8J4Y9Z5-F1
#
_entry.id   AF-A0A8J4Y9Z5-F1
#
_cell.length_a   1.000
_cell.length_b   1.000
_cell.length_c   1.000
_cell.angle_alpha   90.00
_cell.angle_beta   90.00
_cell.angle_gamma   90.00
#
_symmetry.space_group_name_H-M   'P 1'
#
loop_
_entity.id
_entity.type
_entity.pdbx_description
1 polymer ?
#
loop_
_entity_poly.entity_id
_entity_poly.type
_entity_poly.pdbx_seq_one_letter_code
_entity_poly.pdbx_strand_id
1 'polypeptide(L)'
;MTHFEIRKRADRRTKPFVWTQPWQRRFPTASADGGEWRMVLLPDEGEDMWHTYNILMEGDRLRATTIRKVQLASVTGSSTSSRIRTTITIQVEGITFDTGACMLRVKGRNVEENQHIKMGAYHTVDLELNRKFTIFKERWDSVTIDRVETACDPAAHADLAAVVMQEGLAFVCLITSAMTVDRAKIVYNIPKKGKADDTQRKKAIIKYYDQVMTAILRHLNFEVVKAVVIASPGFVKDQFFDHLMKSALQTDNKLLLDNKSKFVLVHSSSGFKHSLRAHRGLRRERRSKDHLDPLHHSDEDLLRHHRLPRQEILEPCEELEPFIGRPTQRPHAIPTHSS
;
A
#
# COMPACT_ATOMS: atom_id res chain seq x y z
N MET A 1 39.23 20.23 -35.09
CA MET A 1 38.02 20.04 -34.28
C MET A 1 38.42 19.53 -32.90
N THR A 2 38.49 20.48 -31.96
CA THR A 2 38.29 20.37 -30.49
C THR A 2 38.85 19.18 -29.70
N HIS A 3 39.98 19.47 -29.04
CA HIS A 3 40.47 18.97 -27.74
C HIS A 3 39.40 18.93 -26.62
N PHE A 4 39.55 18.04 -25.63
CA PHE A 4 40.13 18.37 -24.30
C PHE A 4 40.19 17.17 -23.33
N GLU A 5 41.37 16.98 -22.74
CA GLU A 5 41.69 16.07 -21.63
C GLU A 5 41.73 16.90 -20.33
N ILE A 6 41.02 16.53 -19.25
CA ILE A 6 41.31 17.04 -17.88
C ILE A 6 41.01 15.97 -16.80
N ARG A 7 42.08 15.65 -16.06
CA ARG A 7 42.21 14.94 -14.76
C ARG A 7 41.21 15.38 -13.67
N LYS A 8 40.91 14.48 -12.71
CA LYS A 8 40.79 14.90 -11.29
C LYS A 8 41.59 14.02 -10.34
N ARG A 9 42.56 14.70 -9.74
CA ARG A 9 43.52 14.32 -8.71
C ARG A 9 42.80 14.16 -7.37
N ALA A 10 43.23 13.20 -6.57
CA ALA A 10 42.97 13.17 -5.14
C ALA A 10 43.59 14.42 -4.48
N ASP A 11 42.81 15.13 -3.66
CA ASP A 11 43.35 16.07 -2.69
C ASP A 11 42.69 15.84 -1.33
N ARG A 12 43.53 15.65 -0.32
CA ARG A 12 43.19 15.54 1.09
C ARG A 12 43.29 16.95 1.68
N ARG A 13 42.16 17.59 2.02
CA ARG A 13 42.08 18.60 3.11
C ARG A 13 40.62 19.01 3.40
N THR A 14 40.11 18.49 4.53
CA THR A 14 39.30 19.17 5.56
C THR A 14 38.07 20.04 5.19
N LYS A 15 36.88 19.48 5.55
CA LYS A 15 35.61 20.09 6.06
C LYS A 15 34.58 20.67 5.06
N PRO A 16 33.27 20.75 5.40
CA PRO A 16 32.47 19.95 6.35
C PRO A 16 31.33 19.17 5.65
N PHE A 17 30.84 18.15 6.34
CA PHE A 17 29.73 17.29 5.94
C PHE A 17 28.42 18.08 6.00
N VAL A 18 27.89 18.48 4.83
CA VAL A 18 26.60 19.16 4.70
C VAL A 18 25.52 18.12 4.39
N TRP A 19 24.63 17.90 5.36
CA TRP A 19 23.40 17.12 5.21
C TRP A 19 22.31 17.97 4.55
N THR A 20 22.26 18.03 3.21
CA THR A 20 21.08 18.55 2.50
C THR A 20 20.98 17.99 1.08
N GLN A 21 20.38 16.80 0.94
CA GLN A 21 19.78 16.34 -0.31
C GLN A 21 18.47 15.59 0.05
N PRO A 22 17.30 16.00 -0.47
CA PRO A 22 16.04 15.31 -0.24
C PRO A 22 15.99 14.01 -1.06
N TRP A 23 15.62 12.90 -0.41
CA TRP A 23 15.02 11.68 -0.99
C TRP A 23 15.58 11.20 -2.34
N GLN A 24 16.75 10.57 -2.32
CA GLN A 24 17.15 9.71 -3.43
C GLN A 24 16.31 8.43 -3.43
N ARG A 25 15.45 8.27 -4.45
CA ARG A 25 14.96 6.96 -4.91
C ARG A 25 16.17 6.08 -5.16
N ARG A 26 16.55 5.25 -4.20
CA ARG A 26 17.59 4.24 -4.39
C ARG A 26 16.91 3.00 -4.95
N PHE A 27 16.88 2.92 -6.27
CA PHE A 27 16.65 1.69 -7.02
C PHE A 27 17.49 0.53 -6.42
N PRO A 28 17.10 -0.74 -6.63
CA PRO A 28 17.92 -1.88 -6.23
C PRO A 28 19.34 -1.67 -6.75
N THR A 29 20.26 -1.42 -5.82
CA THR A 29 21.65 -1.13 -6.16
C THR A 29 22.40 -2.42 -5.91
N ALA A 30 22.76 -3.12 -6.99
CA ALA A 30 23.74 -4.20 -6.92
C ALA A 30 24.98 -3.64 -6.21
N SER A 31 25.31 -4.18 -5.04
CA SER A 31 26.59 -3.88 -4.41
C SER A 31 27.64 -4.84 -4.90
N ALA A 32 28.83 -4.30 -5.16
CA ALA A 32 29.96 -4.94 -5.84
C ALA A 32 30.61 -6.14 -5.13
N ASP A 33 30.02 -6.66 -4.06
CA ASP A 33 30.58 -7.76 -3.27
C ASP A 33 29.69 -9.00 -3.41
N GLY A 34 29.84 -9.74 -4.52
CA GLY A 34 29.37 -11.13 -4.60
C GLY A 34 27.98 -11.40 -5.18
N GLY A 35 27.51 -10.66 -6.19
CA GLY A 35 26.38 -11.08 -7.05
C GLY A 35 24.98 -11.09 -6.43
N GLU A 36 24.83 -10.80 -5.14
CA GLU A 36 23.52 -10.71 -4.47
C GLU A 36 22.89 -9.31 -4.62
N TRP A 37 21.62 -9.27 -5.01
CA TRP A 37 20.88 -8.02 -5.19
C TRP A 37 20.23 -7.57 -3.89
N ARG A 38 20.50 -6.33 -3.49
CA ARG A 38 19.95 -5.77 -2.25
C ARG A 38 19.10 -4.53 -2.50
N MET A 39 18.05 -4.40 -1.68
CA MET A 39 17.19 -3.23 -1.65
C MET A 39 17.01 -2.76 -0.20
N VAL A 40 17.20 -1.46 0.02
CA VAL A 40 16.98 -0.83 1.34
C VAL A 40 15.63 -0.12 1.29
N LEU A 41 14.73 -0.52 2.19
CA LEU A 41 13.37 0.01 2.27
C LEU A 41 13.16 0.71 3.62
N LEU A 42 12.37 1.78 3.60
CA LEU A 42 11.92 2.50 4.77
C LEU A 42 10.38 2.54 4.71
N PRO A 43 9.69 1.76 5.55
CA PRO A 43 8.24 1.76 5.58
C PRO A 43 7.75 2.94 6.41
N ASP A 44 6.94 3.81 5.84
CA ASP A 44 6.41 5.01 6.48
C ASP A 44 4.96 4.76 6.96
N GLU A 45 4.19 3.95 6.22
CA GLU A 45 2.79 3.64 6.48
C GLU A 45 2.57 2.15 6.80
N GLY A 46 1.47 1.83 7.50
CA GLY A 46 1.12 0.44 7.84
C GLY A 46 0.94 -0.47 6.62
N GLU A 47 0.75 0.11 5.45
CA GLU A 47 0.60 -0.60 4.18
C GLU A 47 1.92 -0.96 3.54
N ASP A 48 2.97 -0.19 3.78
CA ASP A 48 4.32 -0.58 3.37
C ASP A 48 4.71 -1.91 4.02
N MET A 49 4.17 -2.20 5.21
CA MET A 49 4.33 -3.50 5.85
C MET A 49 3.60 -4.63 5.12
N TRP A 50 2.43 -4.34 4.53
CA TRP A 50 1.71 -5.28 3.66
C TRP A 50 2.46 -5.50 2.34
N HIS A 51 2.98 -4.45 1.72
CA HIS A 51 3.84 -4.58 0.54
C HIS A 51 5.10 -5.38 0.87
N THR A 52 5.74 -5.10 2.01
CA THR A 52 6.91 -5.83 2.51
C THR A 52 6.61 -7.31 2.76
N TYR A 53 5.45 -7.63 3.33
CA TYR A 53 4.98 -9.00 3.50
C TYR A 53 4.91 -9.76 2.17
N ASN A 54 4.42 -9.09 1.13
CA ASN A 54 4.29 -9.68 -0.21
C ASN A 54 5.61 -9.78 -0.96
N ILE A 55 6.57 -8.89 -0.67
CA ILE A 55 7.92 -8.89 -1.26
C ILE A 55 8.79 -10.00 -0.64
N LEU A 56 8.69 -10.22 0.68
CA LEU A 56 9.49 -11.20 1.38
C LEU A 56 9.06 -12.65 1.06
N MET A 57 10.05 -13.51 0.88
CA MET A 57 9.89 -14.94 0.67
C MET A 57 10.80 -15.73 1.62
N GLU A 58 10.43 -16.98 1.88
CA GLU A 58 11.28 -17.90 2.62
C GLU A 58 12.56 -18.17 1.80
N GLY A 59 13.70 -18.23 2.48
CA GLY A 59 15.02 -18.34 1.87
C GLY A 59 15.73 -17.00 1.61
N ASP A 60 15.00 -15.88 1.54
CA ASP A 60 15.59 -14.54 1.42
C ASP A 60 16.43 -14.19 2.66
N ARG A 61 17.36 -13.23 2.53
CA ARG A 61 18.04 -12.66 3.70
C ARG A 61 17.50 -11.28 4.02
N LEU A 62 17.23 -11.04 5.30
CA LEU A 62 16.72 -9.78 5.81
C LEU A 62 17.70 -9.23 6.85
N ARG A 63 18.15 -7.99 6.64
CA ARG A 63 18.96 -7.25 7.60
C ARG A 63 18.16 -6.11 8.22
N ALA A 64 17.99 -6.16 9.52
CA ALA A 64 17.23 -5.16 10.28
C ALA A 64 17.83 -4.93 11.67
N THR A 65 17.38 -3.86 12.31
CA THR A 65 17.76 -3.54 13.69
C THR A 65 16.78 -4.16 14.67
N THR A 66 17.27 -4.97 15.60
CA THR A 66 16.47 -5.57 16.67
C THR A 66 17.03 -5.22 18.04
N ILE A 67 16.23 -5.46 19.08
CA ILE A 67 16.65 -5.28 20.48
C ILE A 67 16.68 -6.66 21.12
N ARG A 68 17.85 -7.04 21.65
CA ARG A 68 18.05 -8.33 22.32
C ARG A 68 18.42 -8.11 23.79
N LYS A 69 17.82 -8.93 24.67
CA LYS A 69 18.28 -9.06 26.05
C LYS A 69 19.52 -9.97 26.06
N VAL A 70 20.66 -9.43 26.47
CA VAL A 70 21.91 -10.18 26.62
C VAL A 70 22.15 -10.36 28.11
N GLN A 71 22.37 -11.60 28.53
CA GLN A 71 22.79 -11.92 29.88
C GLN A 71 24.31 -11.99 29.89
N LEU A 72 24.97 -11.08 30.61
CA LEU A 72 26.38 -11.22 30.93
C LEU A 72 26.49 -11.91 32.30
N ALA A 73 27.17 -13.04 32.32
CA ALA A 73 27.58 -13.69 33.56
C ALA A 73 28.95 -13.14 33.95
N SER A 74 29.03 -12.49 35.12
CA SER A 74 30.31 -12.07 35.70
C SER A 74 31.03 -13.26 36.33
N VAL A 75 32.36 -13.20 36.37
CA VAL A 75 33.24 -14.23 36.96
C VAL A 75 32.89 -14.51 38.44
N THR A 76 32.25 -13.55 39.12
CA THR A 76 31.76 -13.64 40.50
C THR A 76 30.38 -14.30 40.67
N GLY A 77 29.79 -14.87 39.62
CA GLY A 77 28.52 -15.61 39.68
C GLY A 77 27.25 -14.74 39.60
N SER A 78 27.37 -13.41 39.65
CA SER A 78 26.26 -12.49 39.43
C SER A 78 25.92 -12.38 37.95
N SER A 79 24.65 -12.56 37.58
CA SER A 79 24.16 -12.36 36.21
C SER A 79 23.49 -10.99 36.07
N THR A 80 23.98 -10.16 35.15
CA THR A 80 23.37 -8.86 34.84
C THR A 80 22.79 -8.93 33.43
N SER A 81 21.52 -8.55 33.29
CA SER A 81 20.86 -8.53 31.99
C SER A 81 20.74 -7.11 31.44
N SER A 82 21.29 -6.88 30.24
CA SER A 82 21.18 -5.61 29.53
C SER A 82 20.39 -5.79 28.23
N ARG A 83 19.69 -4.74 27.78
CA ARG A 83 19.01 -4.72 26.47
C ARG A 83 19.89 -3.97 25.48
N ILE A 84 20.33 -4.64 24.42
CA ILE A 84 21.25 -4.08 23.43
C ILE A 84 20.53 -4.02 22.09
N ARG A 85 20.62 -2.87 21.41
CA ARG A 85 20.16 -2.70 20.03
C ARG A 85 21.27 -3.19 19.10
N THR A 86 20.95 -4.10 18.20
CA THR A 86 21.92 -4.74 17.32
C THR A 86 21.31 -4.92 15.93
N THR A 87 22.12 -4.72 14.89
CA THR A 87 21.73 -5.03 13.51
C THR A 87 22.08 -6.47 13.23
N ILE A 88 21.12 -7.25 12.74
CA ILE A 88 21.30 -8.69 12.48
C ILE A 88 20.84 -8.98 11.05
N THR A 89 21.44 -10.01 10.45
CA THR A 89 21.09 -10.49 9.12
C THR A 89 20.60 -11.92 9.25
N ILE A 90 19.30 -12.14 9.03
CA ILE A 90 18.65 -13.44 9.17
C ILE A 90 18.28 -14.01 7.80
N GLN A 91 18.35 -15.33 7.66
CA GLN A 91 17.70 -16.05 6.58
C GLN A 91 16.25 -16.32 6.98
N VAL A 92 15.31 -15.86 6.17
CA VAL A 92 13.88 -15.92 6.45
C VAL A 92 13.40 -17.37 6.34
N GLU A 93 12.81 -17.88 7.43
CA GLU A 93 12.14 -19.19 7.47
C GLU A 93 10.62 -19.07 7.62
N GLY A 94 10.13 -17.93 8.10
CA GLY A 94 8.69 -17.74 8.26
C GLY A 94 8.33 -16.28 8.48
N ILE A 95 7.20 -15.89 7.93
CA ILE A 95 6.73 -14.50 7.93
C ILE A 95 5.31 -14.47 8.47
N THR A 96 5.10 -13.67 9.50
CA THR A 96 3.78 -13.49 10.14
C THR A 96 3.42 -12.01 10.13
N PHE A 97 2.24 -11.68 9.61
CA PHE A 97 1.74 -10.31 9.57
C PHE A 97 0.61 -10.14 10.57
N ASP A 98 0.73 -9.14 11.46
CA ASP A 98 -0.34 -8.73 12.37
C ASP A 98 -1.12 -7.56 11.76
N THR A 99 -2.35 -7.83 11.31
CA THR A 99 -3.24 -6.84 10.72
C THR A 99 -3.72 -5.78 11.70
N GLY A 100 -3.73 -6.07 13.01
CA GLY A 100 -4.18 -5.14 14.05
C GLY A 100 -3.08 -4.18 14.49
N ALA A 101 -1.85 -4.68 14.61
CA ALA A 101 -0.69 -3.90 14.99
C ALA A 101 0.07 -3.28 13.80
N CYS A 102 -0.31 -3.62 12.55
CA CYS A 102 0.41 -3.26 11.33
C CYS A 102 1.91 -3.58 11.43
N MET A 103 2.24 -4.74 11.99
CA MET A 103 3.60 -5.14 12.31
C MET A 103 3.94 -6.42 11.56
N LEU A 104 5.13 -6.45 10.95
CA LEU A 104 5.63 -7.62 10.24
C LEU A 104 6.68 -8.32 11.09
N ARG A 105 6.39 -9.57 11.47
CA ARG A 105 7.29 -10.40 12.26
C ARG A 105 7.91 -11.46 11.38
N VAL A 106 9.24 -11.46 11.31
CA VAL A 106 10.03 -12.32 10.45
C VAL A 106 10.90 -13.23 11.29
N LYS A 107 10.67 -14.53 11.22
CA LYS A 107 11.45 -15.57 11.92
C LYS A 107 12.54 -16.08 10.98
N GLY A 108 13.75 -16.27 11.52
CA GLY A 108 14.86 -16.78 10.74
C GLY A 108 16.08 -17.18 11.57
N ARG A 109 17.12 -17.66 10.88
CA ARG A 109 18.43 -17.98 11.48
C ARG A 109 19.44 -16.90 11.13
N ASN A 110 20.30 -16.54 12.08
CA ASN A 110 21.37 -15.56 11.85
C ASN A 110 22.43 -16.11 10.90
N VAL A 111 22.73 -15.39 9.81
CA VAL A 111 23.69 -15.80 8.75
C VAL A 111 25.02 -15.05 8.86
N GLU A 112 25.04 -13.89 9.52
CA GLU A 112 26.25 -13.09 9.70
C GLU A 112 26.73 -13.12 11.17
N GLU A 113 28.04 -13.12 11.36
CA GLU A 113 28.60 -13.12 12.72
C GLU A 113 28.24 -11.82 13.44
N ASN A 114 27.83 -11.93 14.70
CA ASN A 114 27.43 -10.81 15.51
C ASN A 114 27.99 -10.92 16.92
N GLN A 115 28.38 -9.80 17.51
CA GLN A 115 28.98 -9.73 18.85
C GLN A 115 28.05 -10.31 19.94
N HIS A 116 26.74 -10.29 19.70
CA HIS A 116 25.73 -10.71 20.68
C HIS A 116 24.88 -11.91 20.25
N ILE A 117 25.04 -12.37 19.00
CA ILE A 117 24.23 -13.45 18.43
C ILE A 117 25.13 -14.44 17.71
N LYS A 118 25.13 -15.70 18.17
CA LYS A 118 25.86 -16.78 17.53
C LYS A 118 25.36 -16.99 16.09
N MET A 119 26.28 -17.34 15.20
CA MET A 119 25.96 -17.83 13.86
C MET A 119 24.98 -19.01 13.93
N GLY A 120 23.98 -19.02 13.04
CA GLY A 120 22.94 -20.05 12.98
C GLY A 120 21.88 -19.99 14.09
N ALA A 121 21.99 -19.08 15.06
CA ALA A 121 20.99 -18.95 16.12
C ALA A 121 19.67 -18.40 15.57
N TYR A 122 18.57 -18.97 16.07
CA TYR A 122 17.23 -18.50 15.76
C TYR A 122 16.95 -17.12 16.35
N HIS A 123 16.35 -16.25 15.53
CA HIS A 123 15.88 -14.95 15.97
C HIS A 123 14.62 -14.55 15.22
N THR A 124 13.82 -13.73 15.88
CA THR A 124 12.61 -13.15 15.32
C THR A 124 12.79 -11.64 15.25
N VAL A 125 12.74 -11.09 14.04
CA VAL A 125 12.84 -9.67 13.76
C VAL A 125 11.42 -9.10 13.64
N ASP A 126 11.11 -8.12 14.48
CA ASP A 126 9.89 -7.32 14.33
C ASP A 126 10.25 -6.07 13.51
N LEU A 127 9.69 -5.96 12.30
CA LEU A 127 9.81 -4.76 11.47
C LEU A 127 8.78 -3.73 11.92
N GLU A 128 9.28 -2.52 12.18
CA GLU A 128 8.51 -1.38 12.66
C GLU A 128 8.49 -0.27 11.60
N LEU A 129 7.45 0.57 11.65
CA LEU A 129 7.37 1.78 10.83
C LEU A 129 8.53 2.73 11.14
N ASN A 130 8.92 3.52 10.16
CA ASN A 130 10.03 4.48 10.20
C ASN A 130 11.38 3.86 10.55
N ARG A 131 11.56 2.54 10.39
CA ARG A 131 12.84 1.86 10.55
C ARG A 131 13.28 1.21 9.25
N LYS A 132 14.47 1.61 8.78
CA LYS A 132 15.07 1.03 7.58
C LYS A 132 15.42 -0.45 7.80
N PHE A 133 15.15 -1.26 6.79
CA PHE A 133 15.63 -2.63 6.68
C PHE A 133 16.18 -2.88 5.28
N THR A 134 16.99 -3.92 5.12
CA THR A 134 17.57 -4.33 3.84
C THR A 134 17.10 -5.74 3.51
N ILE A 135 16.52 -5.92 2.33
CA ILE A 135 16.22 -7.25 1.78
C ILE A 135 17.33 -7.60 0.80
N PHE A 136 17.82 -8.83 0.90
CA PHE A 136 18.71 -9.44 -0.07
C PHE A 136 17.97 -10.61 -0.71
N LYS A 137 17.93 -10.58 -2.05
CA LYS A 137 17.38 -11.65 -2.87
C LYS A 137 18.44 -12.09 -3.87
N GLU A 138 18.39 -13.36 -4.23
CA GLU A 138 19.21 -13.87 -5.33
C GLU A 138 18.81 -13.21 -6.66
N ARG A 139 17.50 -13.05 -6.88
CA ARG A 139 16.92 -12.41 -8.06
C ARG A 139 15.75 -11.52 -7.66
N TRP A 140 15.66 -10.35 -8.28
CA TRP A 140 14.47 -9.50 -8.21
C TRP A 140 13.68 -9.69 -9.49
N ASP A 141 12.47 -10.21 -9.36
CA ASP A 141 11.50 -10.28 -10.44
C ASP A 141 10.89 -8.90 -10.72
N SER A 142 10.47 -8.69 -11.97
CA SER A 142 9.83 -7.43 -12.39
C SER A 142 8.58 -7.14 -11.58
N VAL A 143 7.79 -8.16 -11.21
CA VAL A 143 6.56 -8.00 -10.43
C VAL A 143 6.86 -7.45 -9.03
N THR A 144 7.91 -7.95 -8.37
CA THR A 144 8.35 -7.40 -7.08
C THR A 144 8.86 -5.97 -7.21
N ILE A 145 9.60 -5.64 -8.27
CA ILE A 145 10.06 -4.27 -8.53
C ILE A 145 8.86 -3.33 -8.74
N ASP A 146 7.92 -3.71 -9.63
CA ASP A 146 6.70 -2.95 -9.90
C ASP A 146 5.87 -2.74 -8.64
N ARG A 147 5.83 -3.74 -7.74
CA ARG A 147 5.14 -3.64 -6.46
C ARG A 147 5.82 -2.65 -5.51
N VAL A 148 7.16 -2.59 -5.49
CA VAL A 148 7.90 -1.57 -4.72
C VAL A 148 7.63 -0.18 -5.30
N GLU A 149 7.64 -0.04 -6.62
CA GLU A 149 7.33 1.23 -7.28
C GLU A 149 5.90 1.69 -7.00
N THR A 150 4.95 0.75 -7.03
CA THR A 150 3.54 1.00 -6.67
C THR A 150 3.39 1.48 -5.23
N ALA A 151 4.13 0.89 -4.29
CA ALA A 151 4.12 1.30 -2.89
C ALA A 151 4.74 2.70 -2.71
N CYS A 152 5.79 3.04 -3.47
CA CYS A 152 6.44 4.34 -3.40
C CYS A 152 5.62 5.49 -4.02
N ASP A 153 4.75 5.22 -4.99
CA ASP A 153 3.91 6.24 -5.62
C ASP A 153 2.43 5.85 -5.72
N PRO A 154 1.68 5.97 -4.61
CA PRO A 154 0.25 5.66 -4.59
C PRO A 154 -0.61 6.67 -5.38
N ALA A 155 -0.05 7.82 -5.80
CA ALA A 155 -0.77 8.78 -6.65
C ALA A 155 -0.74 8.37 -8.12
N ALA A 156 0.40 7.86 -8.58
CA ALA A 156 0.59 7.41 -9.96
C ALA A 156 -0.15 6.11 -10.31
N HIS A 157 -0.57 5.32 -9.31
CA HIS A 157 -1.22 4.01 -9.50
C HIS A 157 -2.64 3.93 -8.94
N ALA A 158 -3.33 5.06 -8.77
CA ALA A 158 -4.71 5.08 -8.29
C ALA A 158 -5.72 4.76 -9.40
N ASP A 159 -6.34 3.57 -9.32
CA ASP A 159 -7.34 3.12 -10.30
C ASP A 159 -8.66 3.92 -10.21
N LEU A 160 -9.10 4.25 -8.99
CA LEU A 160 -10.41 4.88 -8.76
C LEU A 160 -10.26 6.04 -7.76
N ALA A 161 -10.94 7.15 -8.01
CA ALA A 161 -11.10 8.20 -7.01
C ALA A 161 -12.49 8.10 -6.40
N ALA A 162 -12.62 8.39 -5.11
CA ALA A 162 -13.91 8.42 -4.45
C ALA A 162 -14.06 9.69 -3.60
N VAL A 163 -15.16 10.39 -3.78
CA VAL A 163 -15.53 11.59 -3.05
C VAL A 163 -16.77 11.26 -2.24
N VAL A 164 -16.60 11.04 -0.94
CA VAL A 164 -17.72 10.81 -0.03
C VAL A 164 -18.11 12.14 0.59
N MET A 165 -19.38 12.48 0.55
CA MET A 165 -19.85 13.77 1.04
C MET A 165 -21.15 13.68 1.82
N GLN A 166 -21.31 14.62 2.74
CA GLN A 166 -22.51 14.96 3.48
C GLN A 166 -22.56 16.49 3.61
N GLU A 167 -23.68 17.06 4.05
CA GLU A 167 -23.75 18.49 4.37
C GLU A 167 -22.65 18.86 5.40
N GLY A 168 -21.65 19.63 4.95
CA GLY A 168 -20.57 20.15 5.79
C GLY A 168 -19.37 19.22 6.01
N LEU A 169 -19.34 18.05 5.37
CA LEU A 169 -18.22 17.12 5.48
C LEU A 169 -17.98 16.39 4.15
N ALA A 170 -16.77 16.47 3.62
CA ALA A 170 -16.34 15.68 2.47
C ALA A 170 -14.98 15.01 2.70
N PHE A 171 -14.83 13.81 2.15
CA PHE A 171 -13.57 13.09 2.03
C PHE A 171 -13.27 12.86 0.56
N VAL A 172 -12.09 13.27 0.13
CA VAL A 172 -11.54 12.93 -1.18
C VAL A 172 -10.53 11.81 -0.96
N CYS A 173 -10.82 10.66 -1.52
CA CYS A 173 -10.05 9.44 -1.36
C CYS A 173 -9.53 8.97 -2.73
N LEU A 174 -8.31 8.46 -2.77
CA LEU A 174 -7.79 7.69 -3.89
C LEU A 174 -7.82 6.22 -3.52
N ILE A 175 -8.45 5.42 -4.35
CA ILE A 175 -8.57 3.99 -4.21
C ILE A 175 -7.59 3.36 -5.21
N THR A 176 -6.46 2.91 -4.68
CA THR A 176 -5.51 2.05 -5.41
C THR A 176 -5.96 0.59 -5.31
N SER A 177 -5.33 -0.28 -6.08
CA SER A 177 -5.57 -1.73 -6.03
C SER A 177 -5.44 -2.31 -4.61
N ALA A 178 -4.47 -1.82 -3.83
CA ALA A 178 -4.23 -2.27 -2.46
C ALA A 178 -5.02 -1.47 -1.41
N MET A 179 -5.24 -0.16 -1.62
CA MET A 179 -5.63 0.74 -0.53
C MET A 179 -6.51 1.93 -0.88
N THR A 180 -7.06 2.57 0.16
CA THR A 180 -7.86 3.80 0.08
C THR A 180 -7.10 4.90 0.82
N VAL A 181 -6.35 5.73 0.10
CA VAL A 181 -5.67 6.91 0.63
C VAL A 181 -6.67 8.03 0.80
N ASP A 182 -6.72 8.67 1.96
CA ASP A 182 -7.45 9.92 2.13
C ASP A 182 -6.56 11.12 1.76
N ARG A 183 -6.88 11.83 0.68
CA ARG A 183 -6.08 12.99 0.21
C ARG A 183 -6.56 14.30 0.78
N ALA A 184 -7.85 14.43 1.07
CA ALA A 184 -8.39 15.61 1.73
C ALA A 184 -9.59 15.27 2.60
N LYS A 185 -9.65 15.93 3.76
CA LYS A 185 -10.83 16.04 4.59
C LYS A 185 -11.25 17.50 4.61
N ILE A 186 -12.47 17.77 4.14
CA ILE A 186 -13.05 19.11 4.12
C ILE A 186 -14.15 19.13 5.17
N VAL A 187 -14.03 20.05 6.12
CA VAL A 187 -15.04 20.29 7.15
C VAL A 187 -15.49 21.72 7.01
N TYR A 188 -16.78 21.92 6.77
CA TYR A 188 -17.37 23.25 6.60
C TYR A 188 -18.63 23.36 7.44
N ASN A 189 -18.73 24.41 8.25
CA ASN A 189 -19.90 24.60 9.10
C ASN A 189 -21.05 25.20 8.28
N ILE A 190 -22.05 24.37 7.96
CA ILE A 190 -23.26 24.81 7.26
C ILE A 190 -24.33 25.17 8.30
N PRO A 191 -24.87 26.41 8.30
CA PRO A 191 -25.95 26.80 9.19
C PRO A 191 -27.16 25.88 9.04
N LYS A 192 -27.76 25.49 10.17
CA LYS A 192 -28.99 24.69 10.17
C LYS A 192 -30.13 25.49 9.53
N LYS A 193 -31.06 24.76 8.89
CA LYS A 193 -32.27 25.34 8.29
C LYS A 193 -33.09 26.06 9.38
N GLY A 194 -33.13 27.39 9.33
CA GLY A 194 -33.88 28.23 10.26
C GLY A 194 -35.22 28.69 9.69
N LYS A 195 -36.04 29.35 10.54
CA LYS A 195 -37.33 29.97 10.13
C LYS A 195 -37.16 31.29 9.36
N ALA A 196 -35.95 31.87 9.34
CA ALA A 196 -35.61 33.12 8.67
C ALA A 196 -34.51 32.92 7.60
N ASP A 197 -34.47 33.87 6.66
CA ASP A 197 -33.62 34.01 5.45
C ASP A 197 -32.59 32.89 5.14
N ASP A 198 -32.93 32.05 4.15
CA ASP A 198 -32.14 30.91 3.66
C ASP A 198 -30.98 31.33 2.73
N THR A 199 -30.84 32.62 2.41
CA THR A 199 -29.77 33.12 1.53
C THR A 199 -28.37 32.86 2.07
N GLN A 200 -28.16 32.96 3.38
CA GLN A 200 -26.85 32.68 4.00
C GLN A 200 -26.48 31.20 3.90
N ARG A 201 -27.46 30.29 4.08
CA ARG A 201 -27.26 28.84 3.95
C ARG A 201 -26.91 28.47 2.51
N LYS A 202 -27.62 29.02 1.52
CA LYS A 202 -27.31 28.80 0.09
C LYS A 202 -25.89 29.23 -0.26
N LYS A 203 -25.46 30.42 0.21
CA LYS A 203 -24.07 30.90 0.03
C LYS A 203 -23.03 29.99 0.70
N ALA A 204 -23.34 29.46 1.88
CA ALA A 204 -22.47 28.53 2.59
C ALA A 204 -22.30 27.19 1.84
N ILE A 205 -23.37 26.65 1.26
CA ILE A 205 -23.34 25.42 0.46
C ILE A 205 -22.48 25.59 -0.80
N ILE A 206 -22.63 26.71 -1.51
CA ILE A 206 -21.82 27.02 -2.69
C ILE A 206 -20.33 27.05 -2.32
N LYS A 207 -19.96 27.78 -1.26
CA LYS A 207 -18.56 27.82 -0.78
C LYS A 207 -18.03 26.44 -0.39
N TYR A 208 -18.87 25.60 0.22
CA TYR A 208 -18.51 24.23 0.53
C TYR A 208 -18.21 23.41 -0.74
N TYR A 209 -19.05 23.52 -1.77
CA TYR A 209 -18.82 22.85 -3.05
C TYR A 209 -17.57 23.37 -3.77
N ASP A 210 -17.28 24.66 -3.72
CA ASP A 210 -16.04 25.23 -4.27
C ASP A 210 -14.78 24.63 -3.62
N GLN A 211 -14.81 24.43 -2.29
CA GLN A 211 -13.71 23.79 -1.57
C GLN A 211 -13.52 22.33 -1.97
N VAL A 212 -14.62 21.59 -2.18
CA VAL A 212 -14.58 20.20 -2.66
C VAL A 212 -14.01 20.14 -4.08
N MET A 213 -14.48 21.00 -4.98
CA MET A 213 -13.97 21.07 -6.35
C MET A 213 -12.46 21.40 -6.38
N THR A 214 -12.02 22.35 -5.56
CA THR A 214 -10.59 22.70 -5.45
C THR A 214 -9.76 21.51 -4.97
N ALA A 215 -10.27 20.73 -4.01
CA ALA A 215 -9.58 19.54 -3.51
C ALA A 215 -9.50 18.42 -4.56
N ILE A 216 -10.56 18.24 -5.37
CA ILE A 216 -10.57 17.30 -6.50
C ILE A 216 -9.50 17.70 -7.51
N LEU A 217 -9.48 18.96 -7.96
CA LEU A 217 -8.50 19.43 -8.95
C LEU A 217 -7.05 19.36 -8.45
N ARG A 218 -6.82 19.57 -7.15
CA ARG A 218 -5.47 19.53 -6.56
C ARG A 218 -4.93 18.11 -6.40
N HIS A 219 -5.80 17.16 -6.06
CA HIS A 219 -5.37 15.84 -5.60
C HIS A 219 -5.68 14.70 -6.57
N LEU A 220 -6.55 14.91 -7.55
CA LEU A 220 -6.89 13.91 -8.55
C LEU A 220 -6.16 14.21 -9.86
N ASN A 221 -5.40 13.23 -10.34
CA ASN A 221 -4.92 13.22 -11.71
C ASN A 221 -5.90 12.43 -12.59
N PHE A 222 -6.64 13.12 -13.44
CA PHE A 222 -7.66 12.51 -14.31
C PHE A 222 -7.07 11.64 -15.41
N GLU A 223 -5.78 11.77 -15.74
CA GLU A 223 -5.13 10.90 -16.74
C GLU A 223 -4.93 9.49 -16.19
N VAL A 224 -4.60 9.37 -14.90
CA VAL A 224 -4.33 8.11 -14.21
C VAL A 224 -5.63 7.44 -13.74
N VAL A 225 -6.55 8.22 -13.19
CA VAL A 225 -7.78 7.69 -12.59
C VAL A 225 -8.77 7.23 -13.67
N LYS A 226 -9.25 5.99 -13.57
CA LYS A 226 -10.22 5.41 -14.51
C LYS A 226 -11.63 5.97 -14.31
N ALA A 227 -12.05 6.13 -13.05
CA ALA A 227 -13.35 6.70 -12.70
C ALA A 227 -13.34 7.44 -11.35
N VAL A 228 -14.23 8.42 -11.20
CA VAL A 228 -14.42 9.24 -10.00
C VAL A 228 -15.81 8.98 -9.44
N VAL A 229 -15.89 8.30 -8.31
CA VAL A 229 -17.14 8.00 -7.61
C VAL A 229 -17.53 9.17 -6.71
N ILE A 230 -18.72 9.73 -6.86
CA ILE A 230 -19.28 10.72 -5.93
C ILE A 230 -20.38 10.04 -5.13
N ALA A 231 -20.18 9.94 -3.82
CA ALA A 231 -21.05 9.22 -2.91
C ALA A 231 -21.64 10.14 -1.85
N SER A 232 -22.97 10.14 -1.68
CA SER A 232 -23.63 10.94 -0.63
C SER A 232 -24.93 10.31 -0.12
N PRO A 233 -25.35 10.64 1.11
CA PRO A 233 -26.73 10.42 1.53
C PRO A 233 -27.67 11.44 0.87
N GLY A 234 -28.77 10.94 0.30
CA GLY A 234 -29.77 11.76 -0.38
C GLY A 234 -29.25 12.44 -1.65
N PHE A 235 -29.68 13.69 -1.86
CA PHE A 235 -29.51 14.44 -3.12
C PHE A 235 -28.25 15.31 -3.19
N VAL A 236 -27.35 15.24 -2.20
CA VAL A 236 -26.17 16.12 -2.11
C VAL A 236 -25.21 15.87 -3.28
N LYS A 237 -25.02 14.61 -3.69
CA LYS A 237 -24.20 14.23 -4.85
C LYS A 237 -24.70 14.83 -6.16
N ASP A 238 -26.02 14.87 -6.35
CA ASP A 238 -26.64 15.34 -7.59
C ASP A 238 -26.51 16.88 -7.67
N GLN A 239 -26.80 17.56 -6.56
CA GLN A 239 -26.60 19.02 -6.45
C GLN A 239 -25.14 19.44 -6.63
N PHE A 240 -24.20 18.68 -6.04
CA PHE A 240 -22.78 18.93 -6.21
C PHE A 240 -22.33 18.70 -7.66
N PHE A 241 -22.81 17.63 -8.31
CA PHE A 241 -22.47 17.35 -9.69
C PHE A 241 -22.97 18.44 -10.64
N ASP A 242 -24.20 18.94 -10.44
CA ASP A 242 -24.72 20.08 -11.19
C ASP A 242 -23.90 21.34 -10.98
N HIS A 243 -23.47 21.59 -9.73
CA HIS A 243 -22.59 22.72 -9.40
C HIS A 243 -21.22 22.60 -10.07
N LEU A 244 -20.62 21.40 -10.05
CA LEU A 244 -19.35 21.09 -10.69
C LEU A 244 -19.42 21.36 -12.19
N MET A 245 -20.47 20.89 -12.87
CA MET A 245 -20.66 21.10 -14.30
C MET A 245 -20.89 22.57 -14.65
N LYS A 246 -21.67 23.31 -13.85
CA LYS A 246 -21.87 24.75 -14.04
C LYS A 246 -20.56 25.54 -13.87
N SER A 247 -19.78 25.22 -12.85
CA SER A 247 -18.50 25.87 -12.59
C SER A 247 -17.45 25.52 -13.67
N ALA A 248 -17.45 24.28 -14.17
CA ALA A 248 -16.59 23.86 -15.27
C ALA A 248 -16.88 24.63 -16.57
N LEU A 249 -18.16 24.89 -16.88
CA LEU A 249 -18.58 25.71 -18.02
C LEU A 249 -18.23 27.20 -17.84
N GLN A 250 -18.35 27.73 -16.61
CA GLN A 250 -17.99 29.14 -16.35
C GLN A 250 -16.48 29.39 -16.42
N THR A 251 -15.68 28.40 -16.04
CA THR A 251 -14.22 28.51 -15.97
C THR A 251 -13.55 27.98 -17.25
N ASP A 252 -14.32 27.47 -18.22
CA ASP A 252 -13.84 26.77 -19.42
C ASP A 252 -12.75 25.72 -19.14
N ASN A 253 -12.91 24.99 -18.02
CA ASN A 253 -11.90 24.05 -17.57
C ASN A 253 -12.03 22.72 -18.32
N LYS A 254 -11.27 22.60 -19.42
CA LYS A 254 -11.26 21.42 -20.31
C LYS A 254 -11.08 20.10 -19.59
N LEU A 255 -10.25 20.05 -18.53
CA LEU A 255 -10.01 18.85 -17.74
C LEU A 255 -11.28 18.23 -17.15
N LEU A 256 -12.22 19.06 -16.68
CA LEU A 256 -13.47 18.56 -16.10
C LEU A 256 -14.50 18.21 -17.18
N LEU A 257 -14.53 18.99 -18.27
CA LEU A 257 -15.47 18.78 -19.38
C LEU A 257 -15.15 17.50 -20.15
N ASP A 258 -13.87 17.24 -20.45
CA ASP A 258 -13.42 16.07 -21.19
C ASP A 258 -13.58 14.78 -20.37
N ASN A 259 -13.43 14.88 -19.04
CA ASN A 259 -13.55 13.73 -18.12
C ASN A 259 -14.95 13.57 -17.52
N LYS A 260 -15.99 14.20 -18.08
CA LYS A 260 -17.37 14.11 -17.58
C LYS A 260 -17.86 12.66 -17.46
N SER A 261 -17.51 11.80 -18.42
CA SER A 261 -17.91 10.38 -18.46
C SER A 261 -17.31 9.53 -17.34
N LYS A 262 -16.23 10.00 -16.70
CA LYS A 262 -15.57 9.29 -15.59
C LYS A 262 -16.31 9.46 -14.26
N PHE A 263 -17.21 10.43 -14.14
CA PHE A 263 -17.93 10.69 -12.89
C PHE A 263 -19.11 9.74 -12.73
N VAL A 264 -19.13 8.98 -11.64
CA VAL A 264 -20.18 8.02 -11.31
C VAL A 264 -20.84 8.43 -10.00
N LEU A 265 -22.16 8.64 -10.03
CA LEU A 265 -22.93 9.04 -8.85
C LEU A 265 -23.44 7.80 -8.12
N VAL A 266 -23.12 7.66 -6.83
CA VAL A 266 -23.45 6.48 -6.02
C VAL A 266 -24.19 6.89 -4.74
N HIS A 267 -25.19 6.11 -4.34
CA HIS A 267 -25.87 6.31 -3.06
C HIS A 267 -24.99 5.80 -1.90
N SER A 268 -24.94 6.59 -0.82
CA SER A 268 -24.25 6.24 0.43
C SER A 268 -25.15 6.51 1.62
N SER A 269 -25.08 5.66 2.65
CA SER A 269 -25.81 5.89 3.91
C SER A 269 -25.21 7.05 4.73
N SER A 270 -23.94 7.41 4.53
CA SER A 270 -23.25 8.44 5.31
C SER A 270 -22.14 9.15 4.53
N GLY A 271 -21.71 10.31 5.04
CA GLY A 271 -20.60 11.10 4.51
C GLY A 271 -19.21 10.68 5.00
N PHE A 272 -19.10 9.61 5.79
CA PHE A 272 -17.85 9.19 6.42
C PHE A 272 -17.14 8.07 5.66
N LYS A 273 -15.84 7.90 5.93
CA LYS A 273 -14.97 6.88 5.30
C LYS A 273 -15.53 5.45 5.34
N HIS A 274 -16.25 5.08 6.40
CA HIS A 274 -16.81 3.74 6.54
C HIS A 274 -17.85 3.42 5.45
N SER A 275 -18.46 4.44 4.84
CA SER A 275 -19.39 4.24 3.73
C SER A 275 -18.72 3.78 2.44
N LEU A 276 -17.43 4.04 2.24
CA LEU A 276 -16.66 3.42 1.16
C LEU A 276 -16.47 1.92 1.38
N ARG A 277 -16.39 1.48 2.65
CA ARG A 277 -16.26 0.07 2.99
C ARG A 277 -17.55 -0.72 2.75
N ALA A 278 -18.71 -0.09 2.82
CA ALA A 278 -19.99 -0.75 2.53
C ALA A 278 -20.10 -1.20 1.06
N HIS A 279 -19.39 -0.52 0.14
CA HIS A 279 -19.31 -0.86 -1.28
C HIS A 279 -18.13 -1.80 -1.62
N ARG A 280 -17.59 -2.54 -0.64
CA ARG A 280 -16.43 -3.46 -0.76
C ARG A 280 -16.59 -4.60 -1.78
N GLY A 281 -17.72 -4.73 -2.47
CA GLY A 281 -17.87 -5.63 -3.61
C GLY A 281 -16.85 -5.39 -4.74
N LEU A 282 -16.20 -4.20 -4.79
CA LEU A 282 -15.13 -3.90 -5.75
C LEU A 282 -13.74 -4.42 -5.36
N ARG A 283 -13.50 -4.89 -4.12
CA ARG A 283 -12.18 -5.35 -3.67
C ARG A 283 -12.12 -6.87 -3.57
N ARG A 284 -12.01 -7.53 -4.72
CA ARG A 284 -11.44 -8.88 -4.79
C ARG A 284 -9.97 -8.75 -5.15
N GLU A 285 -9.12 -8.49 -4.16
CA GLU A 285 -7.69 -8.64 -4.37
C GLU A 285 -7.34 -10.12 -4.24
N ARG A 286 -6.89 -10.72 -5.35
CA ARG A 286 -6.40 -12.09 -5.40
C ARG A 286 -5.15 -12.16 -4.52
N ARG A 287 -5.17 -12.98 -3.47
CA ARG A 287 -3.93 -13.40 -2.81
C ARG A 287 -3.08 -14.11 -3.85
N SER A 288 -1.95 -13.52 -4.22
CA SER A 288 -0.89 -14.25 -4.91
C SER A 288 -0.04 -14.92 -3.84
N LYS A 289 -0.37 -16.17 -3.52
CA LYS A 289 0.53 -17.22 -3.01
C LYS A 289 -0.30 -18.45 -2.67
N ASP A 290 -0.47 -19.33 -3.65
CA ASP A 290 -0.53 -20.77 -3.39
C ASP A 290 0.68 -21.36 -4.11
N HIS A 291 1.71 -21.74 -3.35
CA HIS A 291 2.86 -22.48 -3.89
C HIS A 291 2.50 -23.93 -4.29
N LEU A 292 1.22 -24.27 -4.16
CA LEU A 292 0.57 -25.52 -4.52
C LEU A 292 -0.45 -25.34 -5.64
N ASP A 293 -0.48 -24.20 -6.34
CA ASP A 293 -1.34 -24.03 -7.51
C ASP A 293 -0.68 -24.75 -8.72
N PRO A 294 -1.23 -25.90 -9.17
CA PRO A 294 -0.69 -26.64 -10.31
C PRO A 294 -0.70 -25.81 -11.60
N LEU A 295 -1.48 -24.72 -11.65
CA LEU A 295 -1.54 -23.80 -12.79
C LEU A 295 -0.35 -22.83 -12.86
N HIS A 296 0.55 -22.82 -11.87
CA HIS A 296 1.74 -21.95 -11.89
C HIS A 296 3.02 -22.67 -12.38
N HIS A 297 3.01 -24.00 -12.47
CA HIS A 297 4.12 -24.77 -13.01
C HIS A 297 4.18 -24.65 -14.54
N SER A 298 5.39 -24.68 -15.10
CA SER A 298 5.61 -24.75 -16.54
C SER A 298 5.06 -26.08 -17.08
N ASP A 299 4.53 -26.09 -18.30
CA ASP A 299 3.97 -27.31 -18.90
C ASP A 299 5.02 -28.43 -19.00
N GLU A 300 6.30 -28.10 -19.15
CA GLU A 300 7.41 -29.07 -19.12
C GLU A 300 7.61 -29.73 -17.75
N ASP A 301 7.43 -28.98 -16.65
CA ASP A 301 7.55 -29.52 -15.28
C ASP A 301 6.38 -30.43 -14.91
N LEU A 302 5.16 -30.06 -15.33
CA LEU A 302 3.95 -30.87 -15.13
C LEU A 302 4.04 -32.21 -15.85
N LEU A 303 4.53 -32.19 -17.10
CA LEU A 303 4.74 -33.40 -17.90
C LEU A 303 5.85 -34.29 -17.32
N ARG A 304 6.93 -33.70 -16.79
CA ARG A 304 8.05 -34.46 -16.19
C ARG A 304 7.68 -35.14 -14.88
N HIS A 305 6.98 -34.46 -13.98
CA HIS A 305 6.72 -34.97 -12.63
C HIS A 305 5.40 -35.70 -12.50
N HIS A 306 4.37 -35.30 -13.26
CA HIS A 306 3.01 -35.80 -13.09
C HIS A 306 2.45 -36.48 -14.35
N ARG A 307 3.16 -36.42 -15.50
CA ARG A 307 2.77 -37.04 -16.78
C ARG A 307 1.34 -36.70 -17.24
N LEU A 308 0.83 -35.53 -16.88
CA LEU A 308 -0.49 -35.06 -17.28
C LEU A 308 -0.35 -33.74 -18.04
N PRO A 309 -0.97 -33.59 -19.23
CA PRO A 309 -1.08 -32.31 -19.90
C PRO A 309 -2.01 -31.36 -19.12
N ARG A 310 -1.73 -30.06 -19.17
CA ARG A 310 -2.46 -29.02 -18.43
C ARG A 310 -3.98 -29.05 -18.61
N GLN A 311 -4.45 -29.43 -19.80
CA GLN A 311 -5.88 -29.57 -20.10
C GLN A 311 -6.56 -30.67 -19.27
N GLU A 312 -5.89 -31.79 -18.99
CA GLU A 312 -6.43 -32.89 -18.19
C GLU A 312 -6.44 -32.58 -16.68
N ILE A 313 -5.73 -31.54 -16.23
CA ILE A 313 -5.77 -31.05 -14.84
C ILE A 313 -6.88 -30.02 -14.65
N LEU A 314 -7.20 -29.23 -15.69
CA LEU A 314 -8.24 -28.20 -15.65
C LEU A 314 -9.65 -28.79 -15.61
N GLU A 315 -9.91 -29.85 -16.38
CA GLU A 315 -11.23 -30.52 -16.42
C GLU A 315 -11.71 -30.99 -15.02
N PRO A 316 -10.92 -31.73 -14.22
CA PRO A 316 -11.32 -32.14 -12.87
C PRO A 316 -11.45 -30.97 -11.89
N CYS A 317 -10.65 -29.90 -12.06
CA CYS A 317 -10.72 -28.72 -11.20
C CYS A 317 -12.02 -27.93 -11.43
N GLU A 318 -12.49 -27.83 -12.68
CA GLU A 318 -13.79 -27.23 -13.01
C GLU A 318 -14.96 -28.09 -12.51
N GLU A 319 -14.84 -29.43 -12.59
CA GLU A 319 -15.87 -30.35 -12.07
C GLU A 319 -15.96 -30.37 -10.53
N LEU A 320 -14.84 -30.14 -9.83
CA LEU A 320 -14.76 -30.16 -8.36
C LEU A 320 -15.00 -28.78 -7.70
N GLU A 321 -15.01 -27.70 -8.48
CA GLU A 321 -15.27 -26.33 -8.00
C GLU A 321 -16.54 -26.18 -7.12
N PRO A 322 -17.70 -26.81 -7.46
CA PRO A 322 -18.89 -26.74 -6.62
C PRO A 322 -18.76 -27.53 -5.30
N PHE A 323 -17.82 -28.46 -5.18
CA PHE A 323 -17.60 -29.27 -3.97
C PHE A 323 -16.52 -28.71 -3.04
N ILE A 324 -15.65 -27.83 -3.55
CA ILE A 324 -14.58 -27.17 -2.78
C ILE A 324 -15.07 -25.88 -2.10
N GLY A 325 -16.21 -25.33 -2.54
CA GLY A 325 -16.88 -24.20 -1.89
C GLY A 325 -17.40 -24.54 -0.48
N ARG A 326 -16.59 -24.33 0.57
CA ARG A 326 -17.04 -24.50 1.96
C ARG A 326 -18.02 -23.38 2.38
N PRO A 327 -19.15 -23.71 3.03
CA PRO A 327 -20.09 -22.73 3.56
C PRO A 327 -19.51 -22.06 4.81
N THR A 328 -19.37 -20.73 4.78
CA THR A 328 -19.01 -19.93 5.96
C THR A 328 -20.15 -19.93 6.98
N GLN A 329 -19.93 -20.56 8.14
CA GLN A 329 -20.82 -20.43 9.30
C GLN A 329 -20.61 -19.07 9.99
N ARG A 330 -21.58 -18.15 9.88
CA ARG A 330 -22.31 -17.52 11.02
C ARG A 330 -23.12 -16.29 10.59
N PRO A 331 -24.16 -15.94 11.37
CA PRO A 331 -25.47 -15.59 10.86
C PRO A 331 -25.70 -14.09 10.85
N HIS A 332 -26.38 -13.59 9.83
CA HIS A 332 -27.54 -12.69 9.98
C HIS A 332 -28.27 -12.69 8.65
N ALA A 333 -29.40 -13.38 8.62
CA ALA A 333 -30.43 -13.22 7.59
C ALA A 333 -31.14 -11.87 7.80
N ILE A 334 -31.75 -11.34 6.74
CA ILE A 334 -33.01 -10.54 6.68
C ILE A 334 -33.00 -9.74 5.36
N PRO A 335 -34.10 -9.61 4.58
CA PRO A 335 -35.25 -10.51 4.42
C PRO A 335 -35.62 -10.75 2.93
N THR A 336 -36.33 -11.83 2.64
CA THR A 336 -37.15 -11.93 1.44
C THR A 336 -38.52 -11.33 1.74
N HIS A 337 -38.91 -10.26 1.04
CA HIS A 337 -40.31 -9.86 0.98
C HIS A 337 -41.08 -10.89 0.15
N SER A 338 -42.12 -11.44 0.77
CA SER A 338 -43.11 -12.33 0.20
C SER A 338 -43.82 -11.71 -1.00
N SER A 339 -44.14 -12.56 -1.97
CA SER A 339 -45.47 -12.53 -2.60
C SER A 339 -46.39 -13.45 -1.81
#